data_AF-A0A959TZA9-F1
#
_entry.id   AF-A0A959TZA9-F1
#
_cell.length_a   1.000
_cell.length_b   1.000
_cell.length_c   1.000
_cell.angle_alpha   90.00
_cell.angle_beta   90.00
_cell.angle_gamma   90.00
#
_symmetry.space_group_name_H-M   'P 1'
#
loop_
_entity.id
_entity.type
_entity.pdbx_description
1 polymer ?
#
loop_
_entity_poly.entity_id
_entity_poly.type
_entity_poly.pdbx_seq_one_letter_code
_entity_poly.pdbx_strand_id
1 'polypeptide(L)'
;RIAGALYAAGNIYRQKFENDNKAVEYFRENINDFPDNPFELQSLYQLFVIFDGQPAQDQYKSSILNKYPESLFANIIRDPDYLEKQLKQNEQLEDYYTTTYDFYTAGDLSTVRMRLTAADSLFPNNPLQPKFDMLEALSLSDTASIGTFAAALQSIVDKYPTDEVGIRAKAILDYINKTEAKEEAIDPSELYSYNSEEEHYVILVIPSKGKEATSIKNALADFNTTNYNVRKLRVSSLLFGPEQTLILIKTFTDASDAMDYFSFVENEYEEIFEDIDMNDTFFFVVSKSNYVQLYKSKEAETYIGFFEENYLTEE
;
A
#
# COMPACT_ATOMS: atom_id res chain seq x y z
N ARG A 1 42.40 8.22 -20.31
CA ARG A 1 42.24 9.02 -21.57
C ARG A 1 42.87 8.29 -22.77
N ILE A 2 44.12 7.80 -22.68
CA ILE A 2 44.80 7.09 -23.80
C ILE A 2 44.12 5.75 -24.14
N ALA A 3 43.88 4.88 -23.16
CA ALA A 3 43.17 3.60 -23.38
C ALA A 3 41.84 3.74 -24.15
N GLY A 4 40.99 4.70 -23.78
CA GLY A 4 39.74 4.95 -24.50
C GLY A 4 39.95 5.41 -25.95
N ALA A 5 41.01 6.19 -26.23
CA ALA A 5 41.35 6.59 -27.59
C ALA A 5 41.86 5.41 -28.43
N LEU A 6 42.66 4.51 -27.83
CA LEU A 6 43.12 3.28 -28.49
C LEU A 6 41.95 2.36 -28.83
N TYR A 7 41.03 2.14 -27.88
CA TYR A 7 39.81 1.37 -28.13
C TYR A 7 38.96 2.00 -29.25
N ALA A 8 38.75 3.32 -29.22
CA ALA A 8 38.02 4.03 -30.26
C ALA A 8 38.71 3.91 -31.63
N ALA A 9 40.03 4.06 -31.68
CA ALA A 9 40.82 3.90 -32.91
C ALA A 9 40.70 2.48 -33.48
N GLY A 10 40.81 1.45 -32.63
CA GLY A 10 40.62 0.05 -33.03
C GLY A 10 39.26 -0.18 -33.69
N ASN A 11 38.18 0.33 -33.08
CA ASN A 11 36.83 0.24 -33.65
C ASN A 11 36.71 0.99 -34.98
N ILE A 12 37.30 2.19 -35.11
CA ILE A 12 37.28 2.96 -36.36
C ILE A 12 37.99 2.19 -37.48
N TYR A 13 39.18 1.64 -37.22
CA TYR A 13 39.92 0.86 -38.22
C TYR A 13 39.18 -0.39 -38.66
N ARG A 14 38.55 -1.09 -37.71
CA ARG A 14 37.73 -2.27 -38.01
C ARG A 14 36.48 -1.91 -38.82
N GLN A 15 35.67 -0.99 -38.34
CA GLN A 15 34.32 -0.76 -38.88
C GLN A 15 34.30 0.17 -40.10
N LYS A 16 35.18 1.18 -40.15
CA LYS A 16 35.19 2.18 -41.23
C LYS A 16 36.20 1.89 -42.31
N PHE A 17 37.32 1.27 -41.95
CA PHE A 17 38.42 1.01 -42.88
C PHE A 17 38.60 -0.49 -43.18
N GLU A 18 37.77 -1.36 -42.60
CA GLU A 18 37.83 -2.83 -42.77
C GLU A 18 39.26 -3.38 -42.58
N ASN A 19 40.01 -2.76 -41.67
CA ASN A 19 41.42 -3.03 -41.45
C ASN A 19 41.63 -3.70 -40.09
N ASP A 20 41.40 -5.01 -40.06
CA ASP A 20 41.54 -5.82 -38.85
C ASP A 20 42.97 -5.82 -38.31
N ASN A 21 43.98 -5.78 -39.18
CA ASN A 21 45.38 -5.75 -38.73
C ASN A 21 45.68 -4.51 -37.87
N LYS A 22 45.29 -3.32 -38.33
CA LYS A 22 45.44 -2.09 -37.54
C LYS A 22 44.54 -2.10 -36.31
N ALA A 23 43.32 -2.64 -36.42
CA ALA A 23 42.43 -2.75 -35.26
C ALA A 23 43.05 -3.62 -34.15
N VAL A 24 43.65 -4.77 -34.53
CA VAL A 24 44.36 -5.67 -33.62
C VAL A 24 45.52 -4.97 -32.93
N GLU A 25 46.31 -4.17 -33.66
CA GLU A 25 47.40 -3.39 -33.06
C GLU A 25 46.89 -2.50 -31.92
N TYR A 26 45.86 -1.68 -32.18
CA TYR A 26 45.30 -0.78 -31.18
C TYR A 26 44.63 -1.51 -30.01
N PHE A 27 43.92 -2.61 -30.25
CA PHE A 27 43.31 -3.38 -29.17
C PHE A 27 44.36 -4.11 -28.34
N ARG A 28 45.44 -4.62 -28.95
CA ARG A 28 46.57 -5.23 -28.21
C ARG A 28 47.31 -4.19 -27.38
N GLU A 29 47.59 -3.02 -27.93
CA GLU A 29 48.18 -1.89 -27.20
C GLU A 29 47.29 -1.51 -26.01
N ASN A 30 45.96 -1.45 -26.20
CA ASN A 30 45.03 -1.16 -25.12
C ASN A 30 45.13 -2.16 -23.95
N ILE A 31 45.18 -3.47 -24.22
CA ILE A 31 45.18 -4.49 -23.16
C ILE A 31 46.56 -4.74 -22.55
N ASN A 32 47.64 -4.55 -23.31
CA ASN A 32 49.00 -4.84 -22.85
C ASN A 32 49.62 -3.65 -22.12
N ASP A 33 49.44 -2.43 -22.65
CA ASP A 33 50.14 -1.25 -22.14
C ASP A 33 49.30 -0.52 -21.07
N PHE A 34 48.00 -0.82 -21.01
CA PHE A 34 47.06 -0.22 -20.06
C PHE A 34 46.17 -1.28 -19.39
N PRO A 35 46.72 -2.21 -18.59
CA PRO A 35 45.91 -3.20 -17.88
C PRO A 35 44.93 -2.54 -16.89
N ASP A 36 43.82 -3.23 -16.62
CA ASP A 36 42.72 -2.84 -15.72
C ASP A 36 42.00 -1.54 -16.14
N ASN A 37 42.10 -1.17 -17.41
CA ASN A 37 41.42 -0.02 -17.95
C ASN A 37 39.93 -0.31 -18.24
N PRO A 38 39.03 0.70 -18.23
CA PRO A 38 37.59 0.51 -18.45
C PRO A 38 37.20 -0.09 -19.82
N PHE A 39 38.13 -0.17 -20.77
CA PHE A 39 37.94 -0.70 -22.12
C PHE A 39 38.70 -2.01 -22.36
N GLU A 40 39.37 -2.57 -21.35
CA GLU A 40 40.18 -3.79 -21.50
C GLU A 40 39.30 -4.96 -21.94
N LEU A 41 38.21 -5.23 -21.21
CA LEU A 41 37.27 -6.31 -21.51
C LEU A 41 36.66 -6.16 -22.91
N GLN A 42 36.31 -4.94 -23.31
CA GLN A 42 35.76 -4.64 -24.62
C GLN A 42 36.81 -4.89 -25.71
N SER A 43 38.07 -4.48 -25.50
CA SER A 43 39.18 -4.73 -26.42
C SER A 43 39.51 -6.23 -26.54
N LEU A 44 39.50 -6.97 -25.42
CA LEU A 44 39.65 -8.43 -25.39
C LEU A 44 38.55 -9.10 -26.21
N TYR A 45 37.29 -8.66 -26.06
CA TYR A 45 36.18 -9.20 -26.84
C TYR A 45 36.30 -8.88 -28.33
N GLN A 46 36.73 -7.66 -28.70
CA GLN A 46 36.98 -7.33 -30.11
C GLN A 46 38.05 -8.24 -30.71
N LEU A 47 39.13 -8.51 -29.97
CA LEU A 47 40.18 -9.45 -30.40
C LEU A 47 39.64 -10.88 -30.52
N PHE A 48 38.83 -11.35 -29.57
CA PHE A 48 38.16 -12.64 -29.65
C PHE A 48 37.33 -12.78 -30.93
N VAL A 49 36.59 -11.73 -31.32
CA VAL A 49 35.77 -11.73 -32.54
C VAL A 49 36.62 -11.65 -33.80
N ILE A 50 37.67 -10.82 -33.85
CA ILE A 50 38.55 -10.69 -35.02
C ILE A 50 39.26 -12.01 -35.33
N PHE A 51 39.67 -12.74 -34.29
CA PHE A 51 40.36 -14.01 -34.44
C PHE A 51 39.43 -15.21 -34.59
N ASP A 52 38.14 -15.03 -34.88
CA ASP A 52 37.19 -16.14 -35.00
C ASP A 52 37.67 -17.22 -35.99
N GLY A 53 37.64 -18.48 -35.53
CA GLY A 53 38.15 -19.63 -36.29
C GLY A 53 39.68 -19.75 -36.35
N GLN A 54 40.43 -18.90 -35.64
CA GLN A 54 41.90 -18.91 -35.60
C GLN A 54 42.42 -19.35 -34.22
N PRO A 55 43.63 -19.95 -34.14
CA PRO A 55 44.20 -20.40 -32.85
C PRO A 55 44.38 -19.28 -31.82
N ALA A 56 44.57 -18.04 -32.26
CA ALA A 56 44.72 -16.89 -31.37
C ALA A 56 43.42 -16.54 -30.59
N GLN A 57 42.25 -17.01 -31.05
CA GLN A 57 40.96 -16.79 -30.39
C GLN A 57 40.94 -17.35 -28.97
N ASP A 58 41.55 -18.53 -28.77
CA ASP A 58 41.53 -19.25 -27.48
C ASP A 58 42.22 -18.48 -26.36
N GLN A 59 43.26 -17.71 -26.69
CA GLN A 59 43.93 -16.83 -25.73
C GLN A 59 42.95 -15.77 -25.20
N TYR A 60 42.27 -15.05 -26.10
CA TYR A 60 41.36 -13.98 -25.72
C TYR A 60 40.10 -14.52 -25.03
N LYS A 61 39.59 -15.67 -25.51
CA LYS A 61 38.53 -16.42 -24.83
C LYS A 61 38.91 -16.72 -23.38
N SER A 62 40.09 -17.29 -23.15
CA SER A 62 40.57 -17.65 -21.82
C SER A 62 40.74 -16.42 -20.93
N SER A 63 41.29 -15.32 -21.46
CA SER A 63 41.42 -14.05 -20.73
C SER A 63 40.06 -13.52 -20.27
N ILE A 64 39.05 -13.53 -21.14
CA ILE A 64 37.70 -13.05 -20.80
C ILE A 64 37.05 -13.95 -19.75
N LEU A 65 37.08 -15.27 -19.94
CA LEU A 65 36.43 -16.21 -19.02
C LEU A 65 37.09 -16.27 -17.64
N ASN A 66 38.39 -16.04 -17.55
CA ASN A 66 39.12 -16.08 -16.28
C ASN A 66 39.09 -14.74 -15.54
N LYS A 67 39.28 -13.62 -16.24
CA LYS A 67 39.36 -12.29 -15.62
C LYS A 67 37.99 -11.64 -15.42
N TYR A 68 37.02 -11.94 -16.29
CA TYR A 68 35.68 -11.35 -16.28
C TYR A 68 34.57 -12.41 -16.36
N PRO A 69 34.56 -13.42 -15.46
CA PRO A 69 33.69 -14.59 -15.57
C PRO A 69 32.19 -14.26 -15.57
N GLU A 70 31.77 -13.16 -14.95
CA GLU A 70 30.35 -12.77 -14.85
C GLU A 70 29.96 -11.70 -15.87
N SER A 71 30.86 -11.32 -16.76
CA SER A 71 30.57 -10.30 -17.77
C SER A 71 29.60 -10.82 -18.83
N LEU A 72 28.88 -9.87 -19.44
CA LEU A 72 28.03 -10.14 -20.60
C LEU A 72 28.80 -10.88 -21.71
N PHE A 73 30.03 -10.47 -22.00
CA PHE A 73 30.88 -11.12 -23.00
C PHE A 73 31.26 -12.55 -22.61
N ALA A 74 31.55 -12.82 -21.34
CA ALA A 74 31.81 -14.18 -20.88
C ALA A 74 30.58 -15.08 -21.05
N ASN A 75 29.39 -14.55 -20.79
CA ASN A 75 28.14 -15.30 -21.00
C ASN A 75 27.86 -15.56 -22.49
N ILE A 76 28.06 -14.56 -23.36
CA ILE A 76 27.95 -14.72 -24.83
C ILE A 76 28.96 -15.76 -25.36
N ILE A 77 30.18 -15.78 -24.83
CA ILE A 77 31.20 -16.77 -25.22
C ILE A 77 30.80 -18.19 -24.82
N ARG A 78 30.17 -18.36 -23.65
CA ARG A 78 29.71 -19.68 -23.17
C ARG A 78 28.46 -20.15 -23.92
N ASP A 79 27.57 -19.21 -24.23
CA ASP A 79 26.30 -19.46 -24.90
C ASP A 79 26.04 -18.34 -25.92
N PRO A 80 26.28 -18.60 -27.23
CA PRO A 80 26.06 -17.61 -28.28
C PRO A 80 24.64 -17.03 -28.33
N ASP A 81 23.65 -17.82 -27.87
CA ASP A 81 22.23 -17.41 -27.83
C ASP A 81 21.85 -16.72 -26.51
N TYR A 82 22.81 -16.45 -25.62
CA TYR A 82 22.56 -15.90 -24.29
C TYR A 82 21.69 -14.64 -24.30
N LEU A 83 22.00 -13.69 -25.20
CA LEU A 83 21.24 -12.45 -25.34
C LEU A 83 19.80 -12.70 -25.79
N GLU A 84 19.59 -13.59 -26.76
CA GLU A 84 18.24 -13.93 -27.24
C GLU A 84 17.43 -14.62 -26.15
N LYS A 85 18.03 -15.56 -25.41
CA LYS A 85 17.39 -16.23 -24.27
C LYS A 85 17.04 -15.22 -23.17
N GLN A 86 17.94 -14.30 -22.86
CA GLN A 86 17.70 -13.25 -21.87
C GLN A 86 16.56 -12.31 -22.30
N LEU A 87 16.53 -11.89 -23.57
CA LEU A 87 15.44 -11.07 -24.10
C LEU A 87 14.10 -11.80 -24.02
N LYS A 88 14.05 -13.06 -24.45
CA LYS A 88 12.84 -13.89 -24.34
C LYS A 88 12.38 -14.07 -22.89
N GLN A 89 13.31 -14.25 -21.95
CA GLN A 89 12.98 -14.35 -20.53
C GLN A 89 12.42 -13.03 -20.00
N ASN A 90 12.98 -11.88 -20.40
CA ASN A 90 12.46 -10.57 -20.03
C ASN A 90 11.08 -10.31 -20.63
N GLU A 91 10.84 -10.67 -21.89
CA GLU A 91 9.52 -10.58 -22.53
C GLU A 91 8.49 -11.45 -21.79
N GLN A 92 8.85 -12.68 -21.42
CA GLN A 92 7.98 -13.57 -20.63
C GLN A 92 7.69 -13.00 -19.25
N LEU A 93 8.68 -12.38 -18.60
CA LEU A 93 8.51 -11.71 -17.32
C LEU A 93 7.57 -10.51 -17.42
N GLU A 94 7.72 -9.68 -18.45
CA GLU A 94 6.87 -8.51 -18.70
C GLU A 94 5.43 -8.92 -19.00
N ASP A 95 5.23 -9.94 -19.84
CA ASP A 95 3.90 -10.51 -20.12
C ASP A 95 3.26 -11.10 -18.86
N TYR A 96 4.07 -11.81 -18.06
CA TYR A 96 3.61 -12.37 -16.79
C TYR A 96 3.18 -11.28 -15.80
N TYR A 97 3.96 -10.20 -15.68
CA TYR A 97 3.62 -9.06 -14.85
C TYR A 97 2.34 -8.38 -15.35
N THR A 98 2.25 -8.09 -16.65
CA THR A 98 1.11 -7.43 -17.29
C THR A 98 -0.17 -8.22 -17.04
N THR A 99 -0.15 -9.54 -17.29
CA THR A 99 -1.29 -10.41 -17.01
C THR A 99 -1.66 -10.42 -15.52
N THR A 100 -0.68 -10.40 -14.62
CA THR A 100 -0.94 -10.33 -13.16
C THR A 100 -1.62 -9.00 -12.79
N TYR A 101 -1.16 -7.90 -13.39
CA TYR A 101 -1.74 -6.58 -13.21
C TYR A 101 -3.17 -6.51 -13.76
N ASP A 102 -3.44 -7.13 -14.92
CA ASP A 102 -4.79 -7.22 -15.47
C ASP A 102 -5.76 -7.91 -14.50
N PHE A 103 -5.36 -9.02 -13.87
CA PHE A 103 -6.15 -9.67 -12.81
C PHE A 103 -6.40 -8.76 -11.61
N TYR A 104 -5.40 -7.98 -11.20
CA TYR A 104 -5.56 -6.99 -10.14
C TYR A 104 -6.59 -5.92 -10.51
N THR A 105 -6.49 -5.35 -11.72
CA THR A 105 -7.47 -4.35 -12.19
C THR A 105 -8.88 -4.92 -12.34
N ALA A 106 -9.01 -6.22 -12.60
CA ALA A 106 -10.29 -6.94 -12.63
C ALA A 106 -10.82 -7.32 -11.24
N GLY A 107 -10.05 -7.08 -10.17
CA GLY A 107 -10.42 -7.42 -8.79
C GLY A 107 -10.26 -8.90 -8.42
N ASP A 108 -9.64 -9.72 -9.27
CA ASP A 108 -9.38 -11.14 -8.99
C ASP A 108 -8.13 -11.29 -8.12
N LEU A 109 -8.25 -10.89 -6.85
CA LEU A 109 -7.17 -10.93 -5.87
C LEU A 109 -6.67 -12.37 -5.59
N SER A 110 -7.53 -13.37 -5.80
CA SER A 110 -7.18 -14.78 -5.61
C SER A 110 -6.12 -15.23 -6.64
N THR A 111 -6.33 -14.89 -7.91
CA THR A 111 -5.39 -15.17 -8.99
C THR A 111 -4.13 -14.32 -8.87
N VAL A 112 -4.25 -13.05 -8.46
CA VAL A 112 -3.09 -12.17 -8.20
C VAL A 112 -2.15 -12.81 -7.17
N ARG A 113 -2.67 -13.22 -6.00
CA ARG A 113 -1.85 -13.84 -4.95
C ARG A 113 -1.15 -15.11 -5.43
N MET A 114 -1.87 -15.99 -6.13
CA MET A 114 -1.30 -17.22 -6.69
C MET A 114 -0.15 -16.91 -7.66
N ARG A 115 -0.32 -15.90 -8.53
CA ARG A 115 0.68 -15.50 -9.52
C ARG A 115 1.90 -14.84 -8.88
N LEU A 116 1.70 -14.00 -7.86
CA LEU A 116 2.78 -13.40 -7.10
C LEU A 116 3.66 -14.47 -6.44
N THR A 117 3.05 -15.45 -5.77
CA THR A 117 3.81 -16.58 -5.18
C THR A 117 4.56 -17.40 -6.22
N ALA A 118 4.00 -17.56 -7.43
CA ALA A 118 4.65 -18.31 -8.51
C ALA A 118 5.78 -17.52 -9.19
N ALA A 119 5.70 -16.17 -9.22
CA ALA A 119 6.68 -15.31 -9.89
C ALA A 119 8.10 -15.53 -9.35
N ASP A 120 8.26 -15.65 -8.03
CA ASP A 120 9.57 -15.87 -7.39
C ASP A 120 10.26 -17.17 -7.86
N SER A 121 9.46 -18.21 -8.11
CA SER A 121 9.97 -19.51 -8.58
C SER A 121 10.22 -19.54 -10.08
N LEU A 122 9.36 -18.87 -10.87
CA LEU A 122 9.44 -18.84 -12.33
C LEU A 122 10.54 -17.89 -12.83
N PHE A 123 10.77 -16.79 -12.10
CA PHE A 123 11.68 -15.71 -12.49
C PHE A 123 12.58 -15.32 -11.31
N PRO A 124 13.58 -16.15 -10.94
CA PRO A 124 14.51 -15.80 -9.87
C PRO A 124 15.35 -14.57 -10.26
N ASN A 125 15.60 -13.68 -9.30
CA ASN A 125 16.37 -12.43 -9.48
C ASN A 125 15.81 -11.53 -10.59
N ASN A 126 14.49 -11.49 -10.77
CA ASN A 126 13.86 -10.73 -11.83
C ASN A 126 13.91 -9.21 -11.56
N PRO A 127 14.13 -8.37 -12.60
CA PRO A 127 14.21 -6.92 -12.45
C PRO A 127 12.85 -6.26 -12.13
N LEU A 128 11.73 -6.96 -12.29
CA LEU A 128 10.40 -6.44 -11.99
C LEU A 128 9.95 -6.73 -10.55
N GLN A 129 10.80 -7.32 -9.70
CA GLN A 129 10.45 -7.66 -8.33
C GLN A 129 9.87 -6.48 -7.54
N PRO A 130 10.43 -5.25 -7.60
CA PRO A 130 9.82 -4.11 -6.90
C PRO A 130 8.36 -3.90 -7.30
N LYS A 131 8.04 -4.07 -8.59
CA LYS A 131 6.67 -3.91 -9.09
C LYS A 131 5.74 -5.03 -8.62
N PHE A 132 6.23 -6.27 -8.49
CA PHE A 132 5.44 -7.36 -7.92
C PHE A 132 5.18 -7.12 -6.43
N ASP A 133 6.19 -6.74 -5.66
CA ASP A 133 6.05 -6.44 -4.23
C ASP A 133 5.05 -5.28 -4.01
N MET A 134 5.07 -4.25 -4.87
CA MET A 134 4.07 -3.18 -4.85
C MET A 134 2.66 -3.69 -5.14
N LEU A 135 2.51 -4.55 -6.14
CA LEU A 135 1.22 -5.13 -6.49
C LEU A 135 0.66 -6.00 -5.36
N GLU A 136 1.54 -6.71 -4.64
CA GLU A 136 1.18 -7.46 -3.44
C GLU A 136 0.65 -6.52 -2.35
N ALA A 137 1.39 -5.45 -2.01
CA ALA A 137 0.96 -4.48 -1.01
C ALA A 137 -0.40 -3.85 -1.40
N LEU A 138 -0.56 -3.44 -2.66
CA LEU A 138 -1.81 -2.86 -3.15
C LEU A 138 -2.98 -3.84 -3.08
N SER A 139 -2.75 -5.15 -3.28
CA SER A 139 -3.80 -6.17 -3.14
C SER A 139 -4.33 -6.33 -1.70
N LEU A 140 -3.59 -5.84 -0.70
CA LEU A 140 -4.01 -5.85 0.70
C LEU A 140 -4.87 -4.63 1.07
N SER A 141 -4.80 -3.54 0.30
CA SER A 141 -5.38 -2.24 0.68
C SER A 141 -6.89 -2.27 0.95
N ASP A 142 -7.64 -3.15 0.30
CA ASP A 142 -9.10 -3.27 0.47
C ASP A 142 -9.53 -4.30 1.52
N THR A 143 -8.62 -5.15 2.00
CA THR A 143 -8.97 -6.34 2.83
C THR A 143 -8.23 -6.41 4.15
N ALA A 144 -7.16 -5.64 4.32
CA ALA A 144 -6.34 -5.61 5.52
C ALA A 144 -6.53 -4.30 6.28
N SER A 145 -6.18 -4.30 7.58
CA SER A 145 -6.15 -3.07 8.36
C SER A 145 -5.16 -2.06 7.76
N ILE A 146 -5.40 -0.78 7.98
CA ILE A 146 -4.51 0.29 7.55
C ILE A 146 -3.07 0.08 8.05
N GLY A 147 -2.90 -0.40 9.29
CA GLY A 147 -1.59 -0.73 9.86
C GLY A 147 -0.90 -1.90 9.15
N THR A 148 -1.65 -2.92 8.70
CA THR A 148 -1.09 -4.01 7.89
C THR A 148 -0.64 -3.51 6.51
N PHE A 149 -1.44 -2.66 5.87
CA PHE A 149 -1.08 -2.06 4.58
C PHE A 149 0.13 -1.14 4.71
N ALA A 150 0.19 -0.30 5.75
CA ALA A 150 1.33 0.55 6.05
C ALA A 150 2.60 -0.27 6.30
N ALA A 151 2.53 -1.37 7.05
CA ALA A 151 3.68 -2.25 7.25
C ALA A 151 4.19 -2.86 5.93
N ALA A 152 3.29 -3.25 5.02
CA ALA A 152 3.66 -3.76 3.70
C ALA A 152 4.36 -2.69 2.85
N LEU A 153 3.83 -1.46 2.84
CA LEU A 153 4.48 -0.33 2.16
C LEU A 153 5.85 0.01 2.77
N GLN A 154 5.99 -0.06 4.09
CA GLN A 154 7.25 0.24 4.77
C GLN A 154 8.33 -0.78 4.38
N SER A 155 7.98 -2.07 4.29
CA SER A 155 8.87 -3.11 3.79
C SER A 155 9.40 -2.80 2.38
N ILE A 156 8.54 -2.28 1.49
CA ILE A 156 8.93 -1.86 0.13
C ILE A 156 9.91 -0.69 0.18
N VAL A 157 9.66 0.31 1.03
CA VAL A 157 10.57 1.46 1.21
C VAL A 157 11.95 1.02 1.69
N ASP A 158 12.00 0.09 2.65
CA ASP A 158 13.25 -0.42 3.22
C ASP A 158 14.03 -1.27 2.20
N LYS A 159 13.33 -2.08 1.41
CA LYS A 159 13.93 -2.95 0.39
C LYS A 159 14.38 -2.19 -0.85
N TYR A 160 13.67 -1.12 -1.24
CA TYR A 160 13.87 -0.39 -2.50
C TYR A 160 13.97 1.14 -2.33
N PRO A 161 14.84 1.66 -1.47
CA PRO A 161 14.81 3.08 -1.05
C PRO A 161 15.09 4.10 -2.17
N THR A 162 15.70 3.68 -3.27
CA THR A 162 16.06 4.55 -4.41
C THR A 162 15.30 4.19 -5.69
N ASP A 163 14.54 3.11 -5.68
CA ASP A 163 13.71 2.71 -6.82
C ASP A 163 12.45 3.59 -6.90
N GLU A 164 11.92 3.79 -8.10
CA GLU A 164 10.66 4.53 -8.31
C GLU A 164 9.51 3.94 -7.49
N VAL A 165 9.48 2.62 -7.33
CA VAL A 165 8.48 1.92 -6.52
C VAL A 165 8.61 2.28 -5.04
N GLY A 166 9.82 2.27 -4.47
CA GLY A 166 10.03 2.64 -3.07
C GLY A 166 9.70 4.10 -2.80
N ILE A 167 10.03 4.99 -3.74
CA ILE A 167 9.65 6.41 -3.66
C ILE A 167 8.12 6.56 -3.64
N ARG A 168 7.40 5.80 -4.48
CA ARG A 168 5.93 5.79 -4.48
C ARG A 168 5.34 5.21 -3.20
N ALA A 169 5.86 4.07 -2.72
CA ALA A 169 5.42 3.46 -1.47
C ALA A 169 5.56 4.43 -0.29
N LYS A 170 6.68 5.17 -0.23
CA LYS A 170 6.89 6.23 0.75
C LYS A 170 5.86 7.35 0.63
N ALA A 171 5.56 7.81 -0.58
CA ALA A 171 4.54 8.85 -0.78
C ALA A 171 3.15 8.42 -0.30
N ILE A 172 2.79 7.14 -0.47
CA ILE A 172 1.53 6.59 0.06
C ILE A 172 1.57 6.53 1.59
N LEU A 173 2.67 6.07 2.19
CA LEU A 173 2.84 6.08 3.64
C LEU A 173 2.74 7.48 4.25
N ASP A 174 3.41 8.45 3.64
CA ASP A 174 3.34 9.85 4.08
C ASP A 174 1.90 10.38 4.01
N TYR A 175 1.12 9.93 3.01
CA TYR A 175 -0.30 10.24 2.91
C TYR A 175 -1.13 9.56 4.01
N ILE A 176 -0.92 8.26 4.27
CA ILE A 176 -1.60 7.52 5.35
C ILE A 176 -1.33 8.21 6.69
N ASN A 177 -0.06 8.43 7.03
CA ASN A 177 0.34 9.08 8.28
C ASN A 177 -0.21 10.50 8.40
N LYS A 178 -0.28 11.26 7.29
CA LYS A 178 -0.86 12.60 7.30
C LYS A 178 -2.38 12.59 7.44
N THR A 179 -3.04 11.53 6.99
CA THR A 179 -4.49 11.36 7.11
C THR A 179 -4.83 10.94 8.54
N GLU A 180 -4.12 9.97 9.10
CA GLU A 180 -4.19 9.61 10.52
C GLU A 180 -3.88 10.83 11.41
N ALA A 181 -2.81 11.57 11.13
CA ALA A 181 -2.47 12.78 11.88
C ALA A 181 -3.43 13.97 11.66
N LYS A 182 -4.31 13.92 10.65
CA LYS A 182 -5.39 14.91 10.46
C LYS A 182 -6.68 14.46 11.14
N GLU A 183 -6.94 13.16 11.19
CA GLU A 183 -8.05 12.57 11.94
C GLU A 183 -7.79 12.65 13.46
N GLU A 184 -6.54 12.62 13.90
CA GLU A 184 -6.12 12.92 15.29
C GLU A 184 -6.00 14.44 15.60
N ALA A 185 -6.19 15.34 14.63
CA ALA A 185 -5.94 16.78 14.80
C ALA A 185 -7.11 17.69 14.39
N ILE A 186 -8.34 17.20 14.42
CA ILE A 186 -9.49 18.11 14.54
C ILE A 186 -9.87 18.13 16.00
N ASP A 187 -9.51 19.21 16.68
CA ASP A 187 -10.02 19.50 18.01
C ASP A 187 -11.56 19.39 17.95
N PRO A 188 -12.20 18.51 18.74
CA PRO A 188 -13.65 18.36 18.72
C PRO A 188 -14.38 19.70 18.92
N SER A 189 -13.76 20.67 19.59
CA SER A 189 -14.28 22.03 19.76
C SER A 189 -14.32 22.89 18.49
N GLU A 190 -13.63 22.50 17.41
CA GLU A 190 -13.72 23.16 16.09
C GLU A 190 -14.85 22.59 15.22
N LEU A 191 -15.27 21.34 15.45
CA LEU A 191 -16.33 20.65 14.68
C LEU A 191 -17.71 20.75 15.36
N TYR A 192 -17.72 20.69 16.68
CA TYR A 192 -18.92 20.59 17.49
C TYR A 192 -19.02 21.78 18.43
N SER A 193 -20.25 22.24 18.65
CA SER A 193 -20.53 23.37 19.54
C SER A 193 -21.56 22.98 20.58
N TYR A 194 -21.32 23.30 21.85
CA TYR A 194 -22.26 23.01 22.92
C TYR A 194 -23.36 24.06 22.95
N ASN A 195 -24.62 23.63 22.87
CA ASN A 195 -25.78 24.48 22.99
C ASN A 195 -26.89 23.71 23.70
N SER A 196 -27.07 23.97 24.99
CA SER A 196 -28.01 23.22 25.83
C SER A 196 -29.48 23.46 25.50
N GLU A 197 -29.84 24.57 24.85
CA GLU A 197 -31.22 24.94 24.52
C GLU A 197 -31.70 24.35 23.17
N GLU A 198 -30.82 23.71 22.41
CA GLU A 198 -31.17 23.13 21.12
C GLU A 198 -31.94 21.80 21.28
N GLU A 199 -32.74 21.41 20.28
CA GLU A 199 -33.28 20.05 20.19
C GLU A 199 -32.13 19.02 20.25
N HIS A 200 -32.21 18.04 21.17
CA HIS A 200 -31.21 16.99 21.34
C HIS A 200 -31.74 15.61 20.96
N TYR A 201 -30.80 14.71 20.69
CA TYR A 201 -31.01 13.30 20.41
C TYR A 201 -30.15 12.46 21.34
N VAL A 202 -30.63 11.26 21.65
CA VAL A 202 -29.81 10.22 22.29
C VAL A 202 -29.46 9.21 21.22
N ILE A 203 -28.18 8.85 21.15
CA ILE A 203 -27.61 8.02 20.11
C ILE A 203 -26.88 6.83 20.73
N LEU A 204 -27.09 5.67 20.10
CA LEU A 204 -26.29 4.48 20.31
C LEU A 204 -25.71 4.05 18.95
N VAL A 205 -24.39 4.02 18.83
CA VAL A 205 -23.68 3.48 17.65
C VAL A 205 -23.18 2.09 18.01
N ILE A 206 -23.47 1.12 17.14
CA ILE A 206 -23.13 -0.28 17.34
C ILE A 206 -22.46 -0.87 16.09
N PRO A 207 -21.61 -1.91 16.22
CA PRO A 207 -21.14 -2.68 15.08
C PRO A 207 -22.31 -3.30 14.28
N SER A 208 -22.21 -3.35 12.95
CA SER A 208 -23.25 -3.90 12.06
C SER A 208 -23.28 -5.43 12.01
N LYS A 209 -22.94 -6.11 13.10
CA LYS A 209 -22.95 -7.57 13.19
C LYS A 209 -24.38 -8.12 13.37
N GLY A 210 -25.12 -8.25 12.27
CA GLY A 210 -26.32 -9.12 12.22
C GLY A 210 -27.61 -8.58 12.86
N LYS A 211 -28.32 -9.42 13.64
CA LYS A 211 -29.70 -9.19 14.14
C LYS A 211 -29.80 -8.21 15.31
N GLU A 212 -28.68 -7.80 15.90
CA GLU A 212 -28.58 -7.02 17.14
C GLU A 212 -29.20 -5.62 17.02
N ALA A 213 -29.00 -4.92 15.90
CA ALA A 213 -29.60 -3.60 15.68
C ALA A 213 -31.13 -3.59 15.78
N THR A 214 -31.77 -4.68 15.34
CA THR A 214 -33.23 -4.82 15.44
C THR A 214 -33.63 -5.14 16.87
N SER A 215 -32.89 -6.02 17.57
CA SER A 215 -33.13 -6.35 18.97
C SER A 215 -32.98 -5.12 19.88
N ILE A 216 -31.90 -4.36 19.75
CA ILE A 216 -31.64 -3.14 20.53
C ILE A 216 -32.72 -2.09 20.28
N LYS A 217 -33.08 -1.87 19.02
CA LYS A 217 -34.17 -0.95 18.67
C LYS A 217 -35.47 -1.34 19.36
N ASN A 218 -35.81 -2.63 19.36
CA ASN A 218 -37.03 -3.12 19.99
C ASN A 218 -36.96 -3.01 21.52
N ALA A 219 -35.85 -3.39 22.14
CA ALA A 219 -35.63 -3.25 23.59
C ALA A 219 -35.81 -1.80 24.05
N LEU A 220 -35.19 -0.84 23.34
CA LEU A 220 -35.37 0.59 23.61
C LEU A 220 -36.79 1.07 23.36
N ALA A 221 -37.48 0.55 22.33
CA ALA A 221 -38.87 0.90 22.06
C ALA A 221 -39.82 0.39 23.16
N ASP A 222 -39.59 -0.81 23.68
CA ASP A 222 -40.36 -1.41 24.77
C ASP A 222 -40.10 -0.68 26.09
N PHE A 223 -38.83 -0.38 26.39
CA PHE A 223 -38.43 0.47 27.53
C PHE A 223 -39.13 1.84 27.48
N ASN A 224 -39.12 2.49 26.31
CA ASN A 224 -39.78 3.78 26.10
C ASN A 224 -41.29 3.72 26.27
N THR A 225 -41.91 2.61 25.87
CA THR A 225 -43.35 2.40 26.03
C THR A 225 -43.73 2.20 27.50
N THR A 226 -42.86 1.60 28.31
CA THR A 226 -43.11 1.40 29.73
C THR A 226 -42.86 2.67 30.54
N ASN A 227 -41.72 3.33 30.32
CA ASN A 227 -41.22 4.42 31.17
C ASN A 227 -41.54 5.83 30.65
N TYR A 228 -41.83 5.98 29.35
CA TYR A 228 -42.00 7.29 28.69
C TYR A 228 -43.25 7.35 27.78
N ASN A 229 -44.30 6.60 28.12
CA ASN A 229 -45.51 6.44 27.28
C ASN A 229 -46.19 7.76 26.84
N VAL A 230 -46.14 8.81 27.65
CA VAL A 230 -46.72 10.13 27.33
C VAL A 230 -45.89 10.88 26.30
N ARG A 231 -44.56 10.69 26.31
CA ARG A 231 -43.62 11.47 25.49
C ARG A 231 -43.52 11.01 24.04
N LYS A 232 -44.03 9.82 23.71
CA LYS A 232 -44.02 9.24 22.34
C LYS A 232 -42.63 9.31 21.68
N LEU A 233 -41.60 8.92 22.44
CA LEU A 233 -40.23 8.83 21.95
C LEU A 233 -40.18 7.93 20.71
N ARG A 234 -39.33 8.27 19.74
CA ARG A 234 -39.18 7.52 18.50
C ARG A 234 -37.78 6.94 18.40
N VAL A 235 -37.70 5.63 18.22
CA VAL A 235 -36.45 4.90 17.99
C VAL A 235 -36.35 4.55 16.50
N SER A 236 -35.25 4.95 15.88
CA SER A 236 -34.95 4.68 14.47
C SER A 236 -33.56 4.10 14.33
N SER A 237 -33.33 3.24 13.34
CA SER A 237 -32.02 2.69 13.00
C SER A 237 -31.61 3.17 11.61
N LEU A 238 -30.36 3.58 11.46
CA LEU A 238 -29.77 4.14 10.25
C LEU A 238 -28.39 3.55 10.03
N LEU A 239 -27.98 3.40 8.77
CA LEU A 239 -26.61 3.04 8.44
C LEU A 239 -25.64 4.18 8.84
N PHE A 240 -24.50 3.83 9.44
CA PHE A 240 -23.50 4.77 9.92
C PHE A 240 -22.11 4.31 9.50
N GLY A 241 -21.81 4.39 8.21
CA GLY A 241 -20.60 3.79 7.65
C GLY A 241 -20.82 2.35 7.19
N PRO A 242 -19.77 1.66 6.69
CA PRO A 242 -19.91 0.33 6.10
C PRO A 242 -20.18 -0.77 7.14
N GLU A 243 -19.70 -0.60 8.38
CA GLU A 243 -19.73 -1.63 9.42
C GLU A 243 -20.39 -1.19 10.73
N GLN A 244 -21.11 -0.06 10.75
CA GLN A 244 -21.81 0.39 11.95
C GLN A 244 -23.25 0.82 11.67
N THR A 245 -24.09 0.67 12.69
CA THR A 245 -25.48 1.09 12.71
C THR A 245 -25.67 2.13 13.81
N LEU A 246 -26.35 3.22 13.47
CA LEU A 246 -26.72 4.26 14.42
C LEU A 246 -28.20 4.09 14.79
N ILE A 247 -28.45 3.92 16.09
CA ILE A 247 -29.77 3.91 16.69
C ILE A 247 -30.02 5.29 17.29
N LEU A 248 -31.09 5.93 16.84
CA LEU A 248 -31.41 7.31 17.10
C LEU A 248 -32.74 7.41 17.83
N ILE A 249 -32.70 7.95 19.04
CA ILE A 249 -33.86 8.27 19.86
C ILE A 249 -34.11 9.77 19.80
N LYS A 250 -35.33 10.17 19.44
CA LYS A 250 -35.74 11.58 19.29
C LYS A 250 -36.93 11.95 20.16
N THR A 251 -37.21 13.27 20.15
CA THR A 251 -38.31 14.00 20.83
C THR A 251 -37.87 14.76 22.10
N PHE A 252 -36.56 15.00 22.29
CA PHE A 252 -36.04 15.81 23.39
C PHE A 252 -35.91 17.28 22.99
N THR A 253 -36.31 18.18 23.88
CA THR A 253 -36.35 19.63 23.59
C THR A 253 -35.02 20.33 23.81
N ASP A 254 -34.20 19.82 24.72
CA ASP A 254 -32.98 20.44 25.23
C ASP A 254 -32.02 19.37 25.77
N ALA A 255 -30.82 19.80 26.18
CA ALA A 255 -29.78 18.91 26.69
C ALA A 255 -30.21 18.21 28.00
N SER A 256 -30.89 18.93 28.90
CA SER A 256 -31.32 18.38 30.19
C SER A 256 -32.29 17.23 29.96
N ASP A 257 -33.28 17.42 29.08
CA ASP A 257 -34.29 16.42 28.79
C ASP A 257 -33.70 15.14 28.16
N ALA A 258 -32.68 15.28 27.32
CA ALA A 258 -31.96 14.16 26.72
C ALA A 258 -31.00 13.48 27.72
N MET A 259 -30.34 14.25 28.58
CA MET A 259 -29.44 13.72 29.62
C MET A 259 -30.19 12.95 30.70
N ASP A 260 -31.38 13.41 31.12
CA ASP A 260 -32.24 12.67 32.03
C ASP A 260 -32.58 11.27 31.47
N TYR A 261 -32.87 11.20 30.16
CA TYR A 261 -33.11 9.94 29.48
C TYR A 261 -31.86 9.08 29.38
N PHE A 262 -30.74 9.68 28.98
CA PHE A 262 -29.44 9.02 28.88
C PHE A 262 -29.06 8.35 30.21
N SER A 263 -29.10 9.11 31.32
CA SER A 263 -28.75 8.60 32.64
C SER A 263 -29.71 7.51 33.12
N PHE A 264 -31.00 7.57 32.78
CA PHE A 264 -31.92 6.48 33.14
C PHE A 264 -31.59 5.21 32.36
N VAL A 265 -31.36 5.30 31.04
CA VAL A 265 -30.96 4.13 30.24
C VAL A 265 -29.62 3.56 30.69
N GLU A 266 -28.66 4.40 31.06
CA GLU A 266 -27.37 3.99 31.59
C GLU A 266 -27.48 3.25 32.93
N ASN A 267 -28.38 3.70 33.82
CA ASN A 267 -28.63 3.01 35.09
C ASN A 267 -29.34 1.66 34.93
N GLU A 268 -30.18 1.52 33.90
CA GLU A 268 -30.93 0.28 33.60
C GLU A 268 -30.27 -0.56 32.51
N TYR A 269 -29.00 -0.28 32.18
CA TYR A 269 -28.33 -0.85 31.02
C TYR A 269 -28.28 -2.38 31.03
N GLU A 270 -28.02 -2.97 32.20
CA GLU A 270 -28.00 -4.43 32.38
C GLU A 270 -29.38 -5.06 32.15
N GLU A 271 -30.47 -4.38 32.52
CA GLU A 271 -31.85 -4.89 32.32
C GLU A 271 -32.30 -4.72 30.86
N ILE A 272 -31.97 -3.59 30.23
CA ILE A 272 -32.38 -3.31 28.85
C ILE A 272 -31.62 -4.19 27.85
N PHE A 273 -30.36 -4.52 28.15
CA PHE A 273 -29.44 -5.18 27.22
C PHE A 273 -28.90 -6.54 27.71
N GLU A 274 -29.60 -7.22 28.63
CA GLU A 274 -29.17 -8.48 29.29
C GLU A 274 -28.61 -9.55 28.33
N ASP A 275 -29.15 -9.63 27.11
CA ASP A 275 -28.79 -10.63 26.07
C ASP A 275 -28.13 -10.01 24.82
N ILE A 276 -27.60 -8.80 24.90
CA ILE A 276 -27.05 -8.06 23.76
C ILE A 276 -25.57 -7.75 24.00
N ASP A 277 -24.72 -8.09 23.03
CA ASP A 277 -23.31 -7.72 23.07
C ASP A 277 -23.15 -6.21 22.83
N MET A 278 -22.76 -5.49 23.88
CA MET A 278 -22.57 -4.04 23.85
C MET A 278 -21.09 -3.64 23.74
N ASN A 279 -20.20 -4.58 23.40
CA ASN A 279 -18.80 -4.25 23.11
C ASN A 279 -18.68 -3.36 21.87
N ASP A 280 -17.69 -2.47 21.89
CA ASP A 280 -17.42 -1.51 20.81
C ASP A 280 -18.65 -0.64 20.46
N THR A 281 -19.50 -0.35 21.46
CA THR A 281 -20.65 0.53 21.32
C THR A 281 -20.38 1.90 21.91
N PHE A 282 -21.00 2.91 21.31
CA PHE A 282 -20.89 4.30 21.74
C PHE A 282 -22.28 4.82 22.09
N PHE A 283 -22.48 5.26 23.33
CA PHE A 283 -23.74 5.80 23.82
C PHE A 283 -23.55 7.24 24.30
N PHE A 284 -24.29 8.19 23.74
CA PHE A 284 -24.11 9.62 24.05
C PHE A 284 -25.31 10.48 23.66
N VAL A 285 -25.33 11.72 24.16
CA VAL A 285 -26.29 12.76 23.79
C VAL A 285 -25.68 13.71 22.76
N VAL A 286 -26.49 14.16 21.79
CA VAL A 286 -26.05 15.06 20.74
C VAL A 286 -27.11 16.09 20.35
N SER A 287 -26.71 17.35 20.19
CA SER A 287 -27.60 18.39 19.67
C SER A 287 -27.94 18.13 18.20
N LYS A 288 -29.05 18.68 17.71
CA LYS A 288 -29.47 18.54 16.31
C LYS A 288 -28.42 19.05 15.32
N SER A 289 -27.77 20.17 15.62
CA SER A 289 -26.69 20.73 14.81
C SER A 289 -25.45 19.83 14.80
N ASN A 290 -25.00 19.35 15.96
CA ASN A 290 -23.86 18.43 16.06
C ASN A 290 -24.17 17.08 15.42
N TYR A 291 -25.41 16.60 15.48
CA TYR A 291 -25.83 15.37 14.81
C TYR A 291 -25.62 15.44 13.30
N VAL A 292 -25.84 16.60 12.68
CA VAL A 292 -25.59 16.78 11.23
C VAL A 292 -24.10 16.64 10.93
N GLN A 293 -23.21 17.13 11.80
CA GLN A 293 -21.77 17.01 11.62
C GLN A 293 -21.30 15.57 11.87
N LEU A 294 -21.72 14.97 12.98
CA LEU A 294 -21.46 13.57 13.33
C LEU A 294 -21.91 12.61 12.22
N TYR A 295 -23.11 12.81 11.66
CA TYR A 295 -23.61 11.96 10.60
C TYR A 295 -22.86 12.16 9.27
N LYS A 296 -22.16 13.28 9.07
CA LYS A 296 -21.29 13.51 7.91
C LYS A 296 -19.91 12.90 8.11
N SER A 297 -19.31 13.07 9.30
CA SER A 297 -17.98 12.56 9.61
C SER A 297 -17.97 11.03 9.75
N LYS A 298 -19.04 10.46 10.33
CA LYS A 298 -19.10 9.05 10.76
C LYS A 298 -18.13 8.70 11.89
N GLU A 299 -17.60 9.71 12.58
CA GLU A 299 -16.62 9.56 13.66
C GLU A 299 -17.31 9.67 15.03
N ALA A 300 -17.81 8.55 15.53
CA ALA A 300 -18.48 8.49 16.83
C ALA A 300 -17.48 8.65 18.00
N GLU A 301 -16.29 8.07 17.87
CA GLU A 301 -15.24 8.12 18.90
C GLU A 301 -14.76 9.55 19.16
N THR A 302 -14.53 10.34 18.09
CA THR A 302 -14.18 11.76 18.21
C THR A 302 -15.28 12.57 18.90
N TYR A 303 -16.55 12.24 18.68
CA TYR A 303 -17.67 12.94 19.31
C TYR A 303 -17.79 12.61 20.80
N ILE A 304 -17.39 11.39 21.23
CA ILE A 304 -17.42 11.03 22.66
C ILE A 304 -16.56 11.97 23.49
N GLY A 305 -15.34 12.30 23.04
CA GLY A 305 -14.49 13.24 23.78
C GLY A 305 -15.18 14.59 24.00
N PHE A 306 -15.83 15.12 22.96
CA PHE A 306 -16.64 16.34 23.08
C PHE A 306 -17.83 16.17 24.04
N PHE A 307 -18.52 15.03 23.97
CA PHE A 307 -19.66 14.72 24.85
C PHE A 307 -19.24 14.66 26.32
N GLU A 308 -18.17 13.92 26.63
CA GLU A 308 -17.64 13.79 27.99
C GLU A 308 -17.26 15.16 28.59
N GLU A 309 -16.56 15.99 27.80
CA GLU A 309 -16.11 17.32 28.24
C GLU A 309 -17.24 18.35 28.46
N ASN A 310 -18.37 18.21 27.76
CA ASN A 310 -19.42 19.24 27.74
C ASN A 310 -20.74 18.81 28.40
N TYR A 311 -20.98 17.51 28.55
CA TYR A 311 -22.22 16.98 29.13
C TYR A 311 -22.00 16.20 30.43
N LEU A 312 -20.81 15.66 30.67
CA LEU A 312 -20.53 14.83 31.86
C LEU A 312 -19.64 15.50 32.91
N THR A 313 -19.09 16.69 32.64
CA THR A 313 -18.35 17.45 33.65
C THR A 313 -19.31 18.03 34.70
N GLU A 314 -19.18 17.56 35.94
CA GLU A 314 -19.88 18.11 37.10
C GLU A 314 -19.50 19.59 37.33
N GLU A 315 -20.49 20.48 37.41
CA GLU A 315 -20.38 21.77 38.15
C GLU A 315 -20.84 21.59 39.60
#